data_AF-A0A2N9J689-F1
#
_entry.id   AF-A0A2N9J689-F1
#
_cell.length_a   1.000
_cell.length_b   1.000
_cell.length_c   1.000
_cell.angle_alpha   90.00
_cell.angle_beta   90.00
_cell.angle_gamma   90.00
#
_symmetry.space_group_name_H-M   'P 1'
#
loop_
_entity.id
_entity.type
_entity.pdbx_description
1 polymer ?
#
loop_
_entity_poly.entity_id
_entity_poly.type
_entity_poly.pdbx_seq_one_letter_code
_entity_poly.pdbx_strand_id
1 'polypeptide(L)'
;MFNDALIAKLTWMVVTKSQFALTIESIWNLRNAAVHNSYQGCVISICKGMELRILEHLQVFQQIPKPNVLYCVKWVPPPLHLIKINVDAAWNPSKASIAVVARDHRGFVLKAWSKQLDAADLMIVEATAIWWALELAILEGFQDIIIESDAKACIDALLGNPQETSWKINNMCFDIKILALKFVACDFVWAKRGANEVAHELAKFATPIPSPFICFQETLSPFVIEAWQRDVVDKFRYNFAKSIFTMAMLSCPTSIALRLQRVHS
;
A
#
# COMPACT_ATOMS: atom_id res chain seq x y z
N MET A 1 5.53 -6.13 -5.08
CA MET A 1 5.51 -6.43 -6.54
C MET A 1 4.15 -6.86 -7.10
N PHE A 2 3.21 -7.40 -6.30
CA PHE A 2 1.88 -7.78 -6.79
C PHE A 2 0.96 -6.58 -7.04
N ASN A 3 1.14 -5.46 -6.33
CA ASN A 3 0.40 -4.24 -6.65
C ASN A 3 0.82 -3.67 -8.00
N ASP A 4 2.11 -3.63 -8.34
CA ASP A 4 2.53 -3.16 -9.66
C ASP A 4 2.14 -4.12 -10.77
N ALA A 5 2.11 -5.45 -10.53
CA ALA A 5 1.66 -6.42 -11.53
C ALA A 5 0.14 -6.44 -11.69
N LEU A 6 -0.63 -6.22 -10.62
CA LEU A 6 -2.09 -6.11 -10.66
C LEU A 6 -2.53 -4.76 -11.22
N ILE A 7 -1.88 -3.66 -10.83
CA ILE A 7 -2.04 -2.34 -11.43
C ILE A 7 -1.60 -2.42 -12.88
N ALA A 8 -0.45 -3.00 -13.21
CA ALA A 8 -0.03 -3.20 -14.60
C ALA A 8 -1.03 -4.08 -15.37
N LYS A 9 -1.59 -5.14 -14.78
CA LYS A 9 -2.65 -5.96 -15.42
C LYS A 9 -3.95 -5.20 -15.62
N LEU A 10 -4.40 -4.44 -14.62
CA LEU A 10 -5.62 -3.63 -14.69
C LEU A 10 -5.44 -2.47 -15.69
N THR A 11 -4.30 -1.79 -15.64
CA THR A 11 -3.87 -0.78 -16.62
C THR A 11 -3.78 -1.41 -18.00
N TRP A 12 -3.11 -2.55 -18.18
CA TRP A 12 -3.06 -3.27 -19.47
C TRP A 12 -4.46 -3.66 -19.97
N MET A 13 -5.35 -4.12 -19.08
CA MET A 13 -6.72 -4.50 -19.45
C MET A 13 -7.57 -3.27 -19.83
N VAL A 14 -7.39 -2.14 -19.18
CA VAL A 14 -8.07 -0.88 -19.54
C VAL A 14 -7.52 -0.32 -20.85
N VAL A 15 -6.19 -0.30 -21.01
CA VAL A 15 -5.50 0.17 -22.22
C VAL A 15 -5.90 -0.66 -23.44
N THR A 16 -5.92 -1.99 -23.32
CA THR A 16 -6.30 -2.88 -24.43
C THR A 16 -7.76 -2.73 -24.84
N LYS A 17 -8.67 -2.51 -23.89
CA LYS A 17 -10.09 -2.22 -24.19
C LYS A 17 -10.27 -0.88 -24.91
N SER A 18 -9.61 0.18 -24.44
CA SER A 18 -9.66 1.49 -25.10
C SER A 18 -9.03 1.47 -26.49
N GLN A 19 -7.90 0.77 -26.67
CA GLN A 19 -7.27 0.58 -27.98
C GLN A 19 -8.20 -0.17 -28.94
N PHE A 20 -8.87 -1.22 -28.48
CA PHE A 20 -9.81 -1.97 -29.30
C PHE A 20 -11.01 -1.12 -29.73
N ALA A 21 -11.59 -0.34 -28.81
CA ALA A 21 -12.70 0.56 -29.09
C ALA A 21 -12.33 1.66 -30.09
N LEU A 22 -11.19 2.33 -29.90
CA LEU A 22 -10.70 3.38 -30.81
C LEU A 22 -10.33 2.83 -32.19
N THR A 23 -9.84 1.60 -32.25
CA THR A 23 -9.54 0.91 -33.52
C THR A 23 -10.84 0.61 -34.28
N ILE A 24 -11.87 0.09 -33.60
CA ILE A 24 -13.18 -0.18 -34.20
C ILE A 24 -13.84 1.11 -34.69
N GLU A 25 -13.81 2.17 -33.88
CA GLU A 25 -14.34 3.48 -34.26
C GLU A 25 -13.60 4.05 -35.48
N SER A 26 -12.28 3.89 -35.54
CA SER A 26 -11.47 4.33 -36.69
C SER A 26 -11.81 3.55 -37.95
N ILE A 27 -11.98 2.23 -37.86
CA ILE A 27 -12.40 1.38 -38.98
C ILE A 27 -13.80 1.76 -39.47
N TRP A 28 -14.72 2.01 -38.54
CA TRP A 28 -16.09 2.42 -38.85
C TRP A 28 -16.12 3.77 -39.59
N ASN A 29 -15.40 4.77 -39.07
CA ASN A 29 -15.33 6.10 -39.67
C ASN A 29 -14.66 6.08 -41.04
N LEU A 30 -13.65 5.24 -41.25
CA LEU A 30 -13.01 5.04 -42.55
C LEU A 30 -13.94 4.44 -43.58
N ARG A 31 -14.65 3.37 -43.18
CA ARG A 31 -15.63 2.73 -44.05
C ARG A 31 -16.71 3.72 -44.46
N ASN A 32 -17.22 4.51 -43.53
CA ASN A 32 -18.27 5.50 -43.81
C ASN A 32 -17.75 6.64 -44.69
N ALA A 33 -16.53 7.11 -44.47
CA ALA A 33 -15.91 8.15 -45.30
C ALA A 33 -15.65 7.66 -46.74
N ALA A 34 -15.24 6.40 -46.91
CA ALA A 34 -15.05 5.78 -48.22
C ALA A 34 -16.37 5.63 -49.00
N VAL A 35 -17.47 5.33 -48.31
CA VAL A 35 -18.80 5.13 -48.91
C VAL A 35 -19.48 6.48 -49.25
N HIS A 36 -19.32 7.50 -48.41
CA HIS A 36 -20.12 8.72 -48.50
C HIS A 36 -19.38 9.98 -48.98
N ASN A 37 -18.04 10.03 -48.88
CA ASN A 37 -17.27 11.28 -49.06
C ASN A 37 -16.08 11.17 -50.03
N SER A 38 -15.99 10.12 -50.87
CA SER A 38 -14.88 9.91 -51.82
C SER A 38 -13.49 10.06 -51.17
N TYR A 39 -13.17 9.16 -50.24
CA TYR A 39 -11.99 9.26 -49.37
C TYR A 39 -10.64 9.16 -50.12
N GLN A 40 -9.74 10.13 -49.90
CA GLN A 40 -8.34 10.14 -50.40
C GLN A 40 -7.30 10.24 -49.25
N GLY A 41 -7.55 9.60 -48.10
CA GLY A 41 -6.60 9.62 -46.99
C GLY A 41 -5.53 8.54 -47.08
N CYS A 42 -4.27 8.90 -46.80
CA CYS A 42 -3.17 7.95 -46.69
C CYS A 42 -3.29 7.09 -45.43
N VAL A 43 -3.18 5.77 -45.58
CA VAL A 43 -3.24 4.79 -44.47
C VAL A 43 -2.27 5.14 -43.34
N ILE A 44 -1.10 5.67 -43.68
CA ILE A 44 -0.07 6.09 -42.73
C ILE A 44 -0.56 7.24 -41.84
N SER A 45 -1.30 8.21 -42.38
CA SER A 45 -1.82 9.35 -41.62
C SER A 45 -2.91 8.92 -40.63
N ILE A 46 -3.69 7.90 -40.99
CA ILE A 46 -4.70 7.31 -40.12
C ILE A 46 -4.03 6.54 -38.97
N CYS A 47 -3.02 5.72 -39.27
CA CYS A 47 -2.26 4.99 -38.26
C CYS A 47 -1.62 5.96 -37.25
N LYS A 48 -0.98 7.04 -37.73
CA LYS A 48 -0.42 8.09 -36.87
C LYS A 48 -1.48 8.81 -36.04
N GLY A 49 -2.66 9.08 -36.61
CA GLY A 49 -3.78 9.68 -35.90
C GLY A 49 -4.34 8.78 -34.80
N MET A 50 -4.42 7.47 -35.04
CA MET A 50 -4.78 6.49 -34.02
C MET A 50 -3.74 6.41 -32.90
N GLU A 51 -2.47 6.40 -33.27
CA GLU A 51 -1.34 6.35 -32.32
C GLU A 51 -1.36 7.58 -31.39
N LEU A 52 -1.63 8.77 -31.93
CA LEU A 52 -1.80 10.00 -31.16
C LEU A 52 -3.02 9.96 -30.22
N ARG A 53 -4.18 9.49 -30.69
CA ARG A 53 -5.38 9.36 -29.85
C ARG A 53 -5.22 8.33 -28.74
N ILE A 54 -4.50 7.24 -29.00
CA ILE A 54 -4.12 6.26 -27.98
C ILE A 54 -3.24 6.93 -26.94
N LEU A 55 -2.21 7.70 -27.36
CA LEU A 55 -1.34 8.43 -26.45
C LEU A 55 -2.09 9.47 -25.60
N GLU A 56 -3.01 10.23 -26.18
CA GLU A 56 -3.88 11.18 -25.47
C GLU A 56 -4.74 10.46 -24.42
N HIS A 57 -5.35 9.33 -24.78
CA HIS A 57 -6.17 8.55 -23.86
C HIS A 57 -5.34 7.92 -22.72
N LEU A 58 -4.09 7.51 -23.00
CA LEU A 58 -3.13 7.04 -22.00
C LEU A 58 -2.70 8.15 -21.01
N GLN A 59 -2.55 9.39 -21.48
CA GLN A 59 -2.22 10.53 -20.62
C GLN A 59 -3.33 10.84 -19.61
N VAL A 60 -4.59 10.67 -19.98
CA VAL A 60 -5.74 10.82 -19.05
C VAL A 60 -5.71 9.80 -17.92
N PHE A 61 -5.22 8.57 -18.17
CA PHE A 61 -5.08 7.55 -17.11
C PHE A 61 -3.84 7.73 -16.23
N GLN A 62 -2.81 8.45 -16.70
CA GLN A 62 -1.69 8.89 -15.87
C GLN A 62 -2.07 10.08 -14.97
N GLN A 63 -3.17 10.76 -15.27
CA GLN A 63 -3.78 11.82 -14.45
C GLN A 63 -4.79 11.31 -13.43
N ILE A 64 -4.89 9.99 -13.17
CA ILE A 64 -5.46 9.54 -11.90
C ILE A 64 -4.62 10.26 -10.85
N PRO A 65 -5.20 11.18 -10.04
CA PRO A 65 -4.43 11.80 -8.98
C PRO A 65 -3.85 10.63 -8.21
N LYS A 66 -2.52 10.58 -8.04
CA LYS A 66 -1.93 9.77 -6.96
C LYS A 66 -2.90 9.97 -5.81
N PRO A 67 -3.56 8.91 -5.27
CA PRO A 67 -4.47 9.14 -4.16
C PRO A 67 -3.67 10.01 -3.23
N ASN A 68 -4.18 11.21 -2.93
CA ASN A 68 -3.62 11.99 -1.84
C ASN A 68 -3.70 10.98 -0.71
N VAL A 69 -2.57 10.34 -0.41
CA VAL A 69 -2.46 9.38 0.65
C VAL A 69 -2.72 10.31 1.81
N LEU A 70 -3.98 10.37 2.25
CA LEU A 70 -4.33 10.86 3.55
C LEU A 70 -3.50 9.97 4.44
N TYR A 71 -2.29 10.42 4.73
CA TYR A 71 -1.28 9.68 5.45
C TYR A 71 -1.93 9.40 6.78
N CYS A 72 -2.52 8.21 6.88
CA CYS A 72 -3.38 7.87 7.97
C CYS A 72 -2.47 7.93 9.20
N VAL A 73 -2.84 8.77 10.15
CA VAL A 73 -2.13 8.87 11.43
C VAL A 73 -2.32 7.56 12.22
N LYS A 74 -3.23 6.69 11.77
CA LYS A 74 -3.61 5.43 12.43
C LYS A 74 -3.32 4.24 11.53
N TRP A 75 -3.08 3.09 12.13
CA TRP A 75 -2.84 1.85 11.39
C TRP A 75 -4.10 1.38 10.66
N VAL A 76 -3.91 0.75 9.49
CA VAL A 76 -5.00 0.20 8.68
C VAL A 76 -4.68 -1.26 8.36
N PRO A 77 -5.62 -2.20 8.58
CA PRO A 77 -5.37 -3.60 8.28
C PRO A 77 -5.14 -3.85 6.78
N PRO A 78 -4.34 -4.87 6.42
CA PRO A 78 -4.14 -5.25 5.03
C PRO A 78 -5.41 -5.83 4.40
N PRO A 79 -5.46 -5.94 3.05
CA PRO A 79 -6.45 -6.75 2.36
C PRO A 79 -6.46 -8.22 2.81
N LEU A 80 -7.54 -8.93 2.51
CA LEU A 80 -7.68 -10.35 2.80
C LEU A 80 -6.53 -11.15 2.16
N HIS A 81 -6.01 -12.14 2.89
CA HIS A 81 -4.86 -13.00 2.54
C HIS A 81 -3.48 -12.35 2.59
N LEU A 82 -3.37 -11.06 2.90
CA LEU A 82 -2.08 -10.41 3.10
C LEU A 82 -1.74 -10.33 4.59
N ILE A 83 -0.46 -10.52 4.90
CA ILE A 83 0.09 -10.28 6.24
C ILE A 83 0.79 -8.93 6.24
N LYS A 84 0.42 -8.06 7.17
CA LYS A 84 1.09 -6.78 7.38
C LYS A 84 2.03 -6.89 8.55
N ILE A 85 3.29 -6.57 8.31
CA ILE A 85 4.38 -6.74 9.25
C ILE A 85 4.93 -5.37 9.60
N ASN A 86 4.68 -4.93 10.82
CA ASN A 86 5.17 -3.67 11.35
C ASN A 86 6.52 -3.88 12.02
N VAL A 87 7.49 -3.04 11.71
CA VAL A 87 8.83 -3.08 12.30
C VAL A 87 9.17 -1.74 12.92
N ASP A 88 9.89 -1.78 14.03
CA ASP A 88 10.34 -0.59 14.76
C ASP A 88 11.62 -0.90 15.53
N ALA A 89 12.40 0.12 15.86
CA ALA A 89 13.51 0.01 16.78
C ALA A 89 13.43 1.01 17.94
N ALA A 90 13.81 0.54 19.12
CA ALA A 90 14.19 1.40 20.23
C ALA A 90 15.71 1.42 20.31
N TRP A 91 16.31 2.62 20.29
CA TRP A 91 17.75 2.78 20.18
C TRP A 91 18.27 3.76 21.21
N ASN A 92 19.42 3.42 21.79
CA ASN A 92 20.31 4.36 22.44
C ASN A 92 21.77 4.04 22.03
N PRO A 93 22.74 4.93 22.29
CA PRO A 93 24.13 4.73 21.85
C PRO A 93 24.83 3.48 22.39
N SER A 94 24.30 2.83 23.43
CA SER A 94 24.89 1.61 24.01
C SER A 94 24.19 0.33 23.57
N LYS A 95 22.89 0.39 23.28
CA LYS A 95 22.03 -0.76 23.02
C LYS A 95 20.86 -0.39 22.14
N ALA A 96 20.40 -1.36 21.36
CA ALA A 96 19.17 -1.27 20.62
C ALA A 96 18.31 -2.51 20.83
N SER A 97 17.02 -2.36 20.63
CA SER A 97 16.07 -3.45 20.49
C SER A 97 15.24 -3.21 19.25
N ILE A 98 14.94 -4.29 18.53
CA ILE A 98 14.09 -4.26 17.35
C ILE A 98 12.85 -5.10 17.60
N ALA A 99 11.74 -4.69 17.01
CA ALA A 99 10.47 -5.38 17.11
C ALA A 99 9.89 -5.65 15.72
N VAL A 100 9.21 -6.78 15.61
CA VAL A 100 8.47 -7.20 14.42
C VAL A 100 7.10 -7.67 14.87
N VAL A 101 6.03 -7.16 14.27
CA VAL A 101 4.65 -7.51 14.62
C VAL A 101 3.90 -7.88 13.34
N ALA A 102 3.58 -9.17 13.18
CA ALA A 102 2.79 -9.68 12.06
C ALA A 102 1.30 -9.65 12.40
N ARG A 103 0.50 -9.05 11.50
CA ARG A 103 -0.94 -8.85 11.68
C ARG A 103 -1.73 -9.28 10.45
N ASP A 104 -2.91 -9.83 10.68
CA ASP A 104 -3.82 -10.26 9.62
C ASP A 104 -4.75 -9.13 9.13
N HIS A 105 -5.58 -9.44 8.13
CA HIS A 105 -6.60 -8.55 7.56
C HIS A 105 -7.70 -8.12 8.55
N ARG A 106 -7.88 -8.81 9.68
CA ARG A 106 -8.81 -8.43 10.74
C ARG A 106 -8.16 -7.44 11.70
N GLY A 107 -6.84 -7.35 11.69
CA GLY A 107 -6.04 -6.54 12.60
C GLY A 107 -5.55 -7.33 13.82
N PHE A 108 -5.74 -8.65 13.85
CA PHE A 108 -5.24 -9.49 14.93
C PHE A 108 -3.73 -9.66 14.82
N VAL A 109 -3.06 -9.64 15.97
CA VAL A 109 -1.65 -9.96 16.06
C VAL A 109 -1.51 -11.48 15.94
N LEU A 110 -0.94 -11.94 14.84
CA LEU A 110 -0.65 -13.36 14.63
C LEU A 110 0.53 -13.77 15.49
N LYS A 111 1.58 -12.95 15.46
CA LYS A 111 2.82 -13.20 16.17
C LYS A 111 3.66 -11.93 16.21
N ALA A 112 4.41 -11.77 17.28
CA ALA A 112 5.34 -10.67 17.46
C ALA A 112 6.67 -11.18 17.98
N TRP A 113 7.76 -10.51 17.60
CA TRP A 113 9.11 -10.89 17.95
C TRP A 113 9.87 -9.66 18.40
N SER A 114 10.81 -9.86 19.31
CA SER A 114 11.80 -8.84 19.61
C SER A 114 13.13 -9.45 20.04
N LYS A 115 14.21 -8.72 19.79
CA LYS A 115 15.56 -9.04 20.25
C LYS A 115 16.37 -7.77 20.45
N GLN A 116 17.36 -7.84 21.34
CA GLN A 116 18.39 -6.82 21.46
C GLN A 116 19.48 -6.98 20.40
N LEU A 117 20.10 -5.85 20.08
CA LEU A 117 21.28 -5.71 19.24
C LEU A 117 22.29 -4.82 19.96
N ASP A 118 23.57 -5.08 19.73
CA ASP A 118 24.62 -4.13 20.07
C ASP A 118 24.51 -2.94 19.10
N ALA A 119 24.41 -1.73 19.64
CA ALA A 119 24.08 -0.56 18.84
C ALA A 119 25.33 0.20 18.37
N ALA A 120 25.35 0.56 17.08
CA ALA A 120 26.32 1.53 16.54
C ALA A 120 25.61 2.72 15.87
N ASP A 121 24.61 2.47 15.02
CA ASP A 121 23.91 3.51 14.24
C ASP A 121 22.42 3.17 14.09
N LEU A 122 21.54 4.14 14.40
CA LEU A 122 20.09 3.96 14.34
C LEU A 122 19.62 3.51 12.95
N MET A 123 20.19 4.04 11.86
CA MET A 123 19.78 3.70 10.50
C MET A 123 20.09 2.23 10.18
N ILE A 124 21.23 1.72 10.67
CA ILE A 124 21.59 0.31 10.52
C ILE A 124 20.64 -0.57 11.34
N VAL A 125 20.27 -0.14 12.54
CA VAL A 125 19.33 -0.88 13.41
C VAL A 125 17.94 -0.97 12.77
N GLU A 126 17.42 0.13 12.20
CA GLU A 126 16.15 0.16 11.48
C GLU A 126 16.18 -0.73 10.23
N ALA A 127 17.24 -0.65 9.43
CA ALA A 127 17.43 -1.54 8.28
C ALA A 127 17.53 -3.01 8.70
N THR A 128 18.15 -3.29 9.85
CA THR A 128 18.24 -4.64 10.43
C THR A 128 16.86 -5.14 10.85
N ALA A 129 16.00 -4.29 11.39
CA ALA A 129 14.62 -4.64 11.74
C ALA A 129 13.82 -5.07 10.50
N ILE A 130 13.95 -4.34 9.39
CA ILE A 130 13.32 -4.70 8.10
C ILE A 130 13.86 -6.03 7.58
N TRP A 131 15.17 -6.21 7.56
CA TRP A 131 15.79 -7.45 7.10
C TRP A 131 15.35 -8.66 7.94
N TRP A 132 15.38 -8.52 9.27
CA TRP A 132 14.97 -9.57 10.19
C TRP A 132 13.48 -9.93 10.05
N ALA A 133 12.62 -8.95 9.77
CA ALA A 133 11.21 -9.19 9.50
C ALA A 133 10.98 -10.06 8.26
N LEU A 134 11.79 -9.90 7.21
CA LEU A 134 11.73 -10.78 6.04
C LEU A 134 12.20 -12.20 6.37
N GLU A 135 13.27 -12.36 7.16
CA GLU A 135 13.69 -13.70 7.61
C GLU A 135 12.58 -14.41 8.41
N LEU A 136 11.97 -13.70 9.36
CA LEU A 136 10.86 -14.22 10.14
C LEU A 136 9.66 -14.58 9.26
N ALA A 137 9.32 -13.74 8.30
CA ALA A 137 8.21 -14.01 7.38
C ALA A 137 8.46 -15.27 6.52
N ILE A 138 9.70 -15.52 6.10
CA ILE A 138 10.09 -16.77 5.42
C ILE A 138 9.92 -17.96 6.36
N LEU A 139 10.39 -17.84 7.61
CA LEU A 139 10.30 -18.91 8.61
C LEU A 139 8.85 -19.27 8.95
N GLU A 140 7.94 -18.29 9.00
CA GLU A 140 6.51 -18.52 9.22
C GLU A 140 5.76 -18.96 7.94
N GLY A 141 6.43 -18.98 6.80
CA GLY A 141 5.84 -19.39 5.51
C GLY A 141 4.88 -18.37 4.90
N PHE A 142 4.95 -17.10 5.30
CA PHE A 142 4.14 -16.04 4.71
C PHE A 142 4.58 -15.79 3.25
N GLN A 143 3.61 -15.70 2.34
CA GLN A 143 3.87 -15.55 0.90
C GLN A 143 3.54 -14.15 0.37
N ASP A 144 2.47 -13.54 0.88
CA ASP A 144 2.00 -12.21 0.48
C ASP A 144 2.06 -11.25 1.68
N ILE A 145 3.07 -10.37 1.68
CA ILE A 145 3.42 -9.53 2.82
C ILE A 145 3.51 -8.03 2.46
N ILE A 146 3.21 -7.20 3.45
CA ILE A 146 3.48 -5.75 3.44
C ILE A 146 4.35 -5.44 4.64
N ILE A 147 5.56 -4.93 4.41
CA ILE A 147 6.45 -4.44 5.47
C ILE A 147 6.17 -2.95 5.69
N GLU A 148 5.85 -2.59 6.93
CA GLU A 148 5.63 -1.20 7.36
C GLU A 148 6.69 -0.78 8.39
N SER A 149 7.36 0.34 8.15
CA SER A 149 8.33 0.95 9.07
C SER A 149 8.13 2.45 9.14
N ASP A 150 8.40 3.06 10.29
CA ASP A 150 8.43 4.52 10.43
C ASP A 150 9.76 5.16 10.04
N ALA A 151 10.80 4.35 9.80
CA ALA A 151 12.10 4.76 9.30
C ALA A 151 12.05 5.14 7.81
N LYS A 152 11.52 6.34 7.53
CA LYS A 152 11.31 6.87 6.17
C LYS A 152 12.54 6.73 5.27
N ALA A 153 13.73 7.07 5.79
CA ALA A 153 14.99 6.98 5.03
C ALA A 153 15.30 5.54 4.57
N CYS A 154 15.03 4.53 5.40
CA CYS A 154 15.21 3.13 5.04
C CYS A 154 14.22 2.71 3.96
N ILE A 155 12.95 3.11 4.09
CA ILE A 155 11.92 2.81 3.09
C ILE A 155 12.22 3.51 1.75
N ASP A 156 12.60 4.78 1.75
CA ASP A 156 12.94 5.52 0.53
C ASP A 156 14.16 4.90 -0.19
N ALA A 157 15.18 4.48 0.57
CA ALA A 157 16.34 3.77 0.03
C ALA A 157 15.95 2.43 -0.63
N LEU A 158 15.04 1.68 0.00
CA LEU A 158 14.49 0.45 -0.57
C LEU A 158 13.67 0.71 -1.85
N LEU A 159 12.92 1.80 -1.89
CA LEU A 159 12.14 2.18 -3.07
C LEU A 159 12.98 2.82 -4.19
N GLY A 160 14.30 2.97 -3.98
CA GLY A 160 15.22 3.44 -5.01
C GLY A 160 15.16 4.95 -5.25
N ASN A 161 14.77 5.74 -4.25
CA ASN A 161 14.83 7.20 -4.35
C ASN A 161 16.30 7.68 -4.29
N PRO A 162 16.89 8.19 -5.40
CA PRO A 162 18.33 8.42 -5.50
C PRO A 162 18.85 9.51 -4.56
N GLN A 163 17.99 10.44 -4.13
CA GLN A 163 18.43 11.59 -3.32
C GLN A 163 18.58 11.27 -1.82
N GLU A 164 18.04 10.15 -1.34
CA GLU A 164 18.00 9.82 0.10
C GLU A 164 18.67 8.49 0.46
N THR A 165 19.33 7.84 -0.51
CA THR A 165 19.99 6.56 -0.27
C THR A 165 21.33 6.79 0.43
N SER A 166 21.35 6.71 1.76
CA SER A 166 22.59 6.71 2.54
C SER A 166 23.47 5.51 2.19
N TRP A 167 24.75 5.76 1.90
CA TRP A 167 25.72 4.71 1.59
C TRP A 167 25.85 3.67 2.72
N LYS A 168 25.55 4.06 3.97
CA LYS A 168 25.65 3.20 5.16
C LYS A 168 24.81 1.92 5.08
N ILE A 169 23.64 2.00 4.45
CA ILE A 169 22.70 0.86 4.35
C ILE A 169 22.57 0.32 2.93
N ASN A 170 23.37 0.79 1.97
CA ASN A 170 23.19 0.42 0.56
C ASN A 170 23.30 -1.10 0.33
N ASN A 171 24.35 -1.73 0.89
CA ASN A 171 24.51 -3.19 0.82
C ASN A 171 23.36 -3.93 1.51
N MET A 172 22.91 -3.44 2.68
CA MET A 172 21.76 -4.03 3.36
C MET A 172 20.48 -3.89 2.53
N CYS A 173 20.25 -2.75 1.89
CA CYS A 173 19.11 -2.55 0.99
C CYS A 173 19.16 -3.51 -0.20
N PHE A 174 20.34 -3.77 -0.75
CA PHE A 174 20.52 -4.78 -1.79
C PHE A 174 20.14 -6.17 -1.27
N ASP A 175 20.65 -6.58 -0.11
CA ASP A 175 20.35 -7.88 0.50
C ASP A 175 18.86 -8.03 0.86
N ILE A 176 18.24 -6.98 1.41
CA ILE A 176 16.79 -6.92 1.70
C ILE A 176 15.98 -7.11 0.42
N LYS A 177 16.37 -6.45 -0.69
CA LYS A 177 15.70 -6.61 -1.98
C LYS A 177 15.81 -8.03 -2.50
N ILE A 178 16.99 -8.66 -2.39
CA ILE A 178 17.18 -10.06 -2.78
C ILE A 178 16.32 -10.99 -1.92
N LEU A 179 16.25 -10.76 -0.61
CA LEU A 179 15.42 -11.55 0.30
C LEU A 179 13.93 -11.41 -0.01
N ALA A 180 13.49 -10.20 -0.38
CA ALA A 180 12.11 -9.91 -0.79
C ALA A 180 11.67 -10.67 -2.05
N LEU A 181 12.60 -11.14 -2.89
CA LEU A 181 12.28 -11.95 -4.07
C LEU A 181 11.83 -13.38 -3.73
N LYS A 182 11.97 -13.82 -2.48
CA LYS A 182 11.49 -15.14 -2.02
C LYS A 182 9.98 -15.19 -1.77
N PHE A 183 9.32 -14.04 -1.74
CA PHE A 183 7.89 -13.91 -1.52
C PHE A 183 7.15 -13.88 -2.85
N VAL A 184 5.89 -14.32 -2.84
CA VAL A 184 4.97 -14.10 -3.95
C VAL A 184 4.78 -12.58 -4.09
N ALA A 185 4.32 -11.93 -3.02
CA ALA A 185 4.24 -10.48 -2.94
C ALA A 185 4.99 -9.93 -1.74
N CYS A 186 5.86 -8.96 -1.97
CA CYS A 186 6.43 -8.12 -0.93
C CYS A 186 6.34 -6.65 -1.35
N ASP A 187 5.73 -5.83 -0.51
CA ASP A 187 5.67 -4.37 -0.66
C ASP A 187 6.27 -3.71 0.60
N PHE A 188 6.99 -2.60 0.40
CA PHE A 188 7.55 -1.78 1.48
C PHE A 188 6.78 -0.46 1.58
N VAL A 189 6.31 -0.13 2.77
CA VAL A 189 5.44 1.04 3.00
C VAL A 189 5.97 1.85 4.17
N TRP A 190 6.09 3.16 3.98
CA TRP A 190 6.37 4.07 5.08
C TRP A 190 5.09 4.30 5.90
N ALA A 191 5.17 4.01 7.19
CA ALA A 191 4.12 4.30 8.14
C ALA A 191 4.50 5.53 8.98
N LYS A 192 3.56 6.42 9.28
CA LYS A 192 3.81 7.42 10.33
C LYS A 192 3.87 6.71 11.67
N ARG A 193 4.60 7.29 12.63
CA ARG A 193 4.75 6.73 13.98
C ARG A 193 3.44 6.35 14.67
N GLY A 194 2.38 7.17 14.52
CA GLY A 194 1.05 6.86 15.06
C GLY A 194 0.36 5.63 14.43
N ALA A 195 0.78 5.23 13.23
CA ALA A 195 0.35 4.01 12.56
C ALA A 195 1.28 2.82 12.84
N ASN A 196 2.33 3.00 13.65
CA ASN A 196 3.32 1.98 13.99
C ASN A 196 3.45 1.73 15.51
N GLU A 197 2.49 2.23 16.32
CA GLU A 197 2.60 2.25 17.79
C GLU A 197 2.81 0.86 18.40
N VAL A 198 2.21 -0.20 17.84
CA VAL A 198 2.34 -1.56 18.39
C VAL A 198 3.78 -2.07 18.32
N ALA A 199 4.44 -1.90 17.18
CA ALA A 199 5.85 -2.28 17.03
C ALA A 199 6.74 -1.39 17.91
N HIS A 200 6.40 -0.10 17.99
CA HIS A 200 7.13 0.87 18.81
C HIS A 200 7.12 0.54 20.31
N GLU A 201 5.95 0.27 20.87
CA GLU A 201 5.83 -0.10 22.29
C GLU A 201 6.48 -1.46 22.56
N LEU A 202 6.45 -2.38 21.60
CA LEU A 202 7.14 -3.67 21.73
C LEU A 202 8.66 -3.50 21.74
N ALA A 203 9.21 -2.66 20.85
CA ALA A 203 10.64 -2.39 20.80
C ALA A 203 11.13 -1.76 22.12
N LYS A 204 10.38 -0.79 22.64
CA LYS A 204 10.66 -0.19 23.96
C LYS A 204 10.62 -1.23 25.08
N PHE A 205 9.56 -2.03 25.13
CA PHE A 205 9.38 -3.07 26.15
C PHE A 205 10.53 -4.08 26.17
N ALA A 206 11.15 -4.35 25.02
CA ALA A 206 12.27 -5.26 24.88
C ALA A 206 13.64 -4.67 25.27
N THR A 207 13.77 -3.35 25.39
CA THR A 207 15.05 -2.67 25.72
C THR A 207 15.76 -3.24 26.97
N PRO A 208 15.06 -3.60 28.07
CA PRO A 208 15.70 -4.23 29.23
C PRO A 208 15.87 -5.76 29.11
N ILE A 209 15.32 -6.42 28.08
CA ILE A 209 15.26 -7.89 27.96
C ILE A 209 16.37 -8.38 27.02
N PRO A 210 17.44 -9.03 27.52
CA PRO A 210 18.61 -9.37 26.70
C PRO A 210 18.34 -10.50 25.70
N SER A 211 17.49 -11.44 26.09
CA SER A 211 17.18 -12.62 25.29
C SER A 211 16.09 -12.34 24.26
N PRO A 212 16.23 -12.81 23.01
CA PRO A 212 15.15 -12.78 22.04
C PRO A 212 13.89 -13.47 22.59
N PHE A 213 12.73 -12.95 22.24
CA PHE A 213 11.46 -13.53 22.65
C PHE A 213 10.39 -13.40 21.57
N ILE A 214 9.35 -14.20 21.74
CA ILE A 214 8.18 -14.27 20.86
C ILE A 214 6.95 -14.02 21.73
N CYS A 215 6.01 -13.25 21.20
CA CYS A 215 4.70 -13.04 21.80
C CYS A 215 3.59 -13.42 20.81
N PHE A 216 2.50 -13.94 21.34
CA PHE A 216 1.21 -14.04 20.68
C PHE A 216 0.27 -12.96 21.24
N GLN A 217 -0.90 -12.81 20.64
CA GLN A 217 -1.89 -11.83 21.07
C GLN A 217 -2.18 -11.90 22.59
N GLU A 218 -2.23 -13.10 23.15
CA GLU A 218 -2.56 -13.37 24.55
C GLU A 218 -1.40 -13.08 25.51
N THR A 219 -0.17 -13.00 24.99
CA THR A 219 1.05 -12.83 25.78
C THR A 219 1.71 -11.47 25.57
N LEU A 220 1.03 -10.53 24.91
CA LEU A 220 1.51 -9.16 24.76
C LEU A 220 1.54 -8.44 26.12
N SER A 221 2.51 -7.54 26.30
CA SER A 221 2.55 -6.70 27.49
C SER A 221 1.40 -5.69 27.48
N PRO A 222 0.96 -5.17 28.65
CA PRO A 222 -0.18 -4.25 28.73
C PRO A 222 -0.04 -3.03 27.80
N PHE A 223 1.14 -2.43 27.72
CA PHE A 223 1.40 -1.27 26.86
C PHE A 223 1.24 -1.57 25.36
N VAL A 224 1.65 -2.77 24.94
CA VAL A 224 1.52 -3.22 23.55
C VAL A 224 0.05 -3.57 23.25
N ILE A 225 -0.67 -4.16 24.21
CA ILE A 225 -2.12 -4.41 24.10
C ILE A 225 -2.87 -3.08 23.95
N GLU A 226 -2.56 -2.07 24.75
CA GLU A 226 -3.21 -0.76 24.64
C GLU A 226 -2.99 -0.10 23.28
N ALA A 227 -1.76 -0.14 22.76
CA ALA A 227 -1.45 0.32 21.41
C ALA A 227 -2.26 -0.44 20.36
N TRP A 228 -2.32 -1.77 20.47
CA TRP A 228 -3.08 -2.60 19.57
C TRP A 228 -4.60 -2.34 19.64
N GLN A 229 -5.13 -2.12 20.85
CA GLN A 229 -6.54 -1.78 21.04
C GLN A 229 -6.90 -0.44 20.41
N ARG A 230 -6.01 0.56 20.41
CA ARG A 230 -6.26 1.83 19.70
C ARG A 230 -6.46 1.60 18.20
N ASP A 231 -5.68 0.72 17.59
CA ASP A 231 -5.83 0.35 16.18
C ASP A 231 -7.15 -0.39 15.88
N VAL A 232 -7.62 -1.23 16.81
CA VAL A 232 -8.83 -2.07 16.62
C VAL A 232 -10.13 -1.35 17.03
N VAL A 233 -10.13 -0.57 18.12
CA VAL A 233 -11.34 0.11 18.65
C VAL A 233 -11.83 1.21 17.71
N ASP A 234 -10.91 1.90 17.03
CA ASP A 234 -11.28 2.88 16.01
C ASP A 234 -11.92 2.24 14.77
N LYS A 235 -11.71 0.93 14.55
CA LYS A 235 -12.43 0.15 13.53
C LYS A 235 -13.91 0.04 13.86
N PHE A 236 -14.27 -0.18 15.12
CA PHE A 236 -15.66 -0.23 15.56
C PHE A 236 -16.34 1.13 15.42
N ARG A 237 -15.68 2.22 15.83
CA ARG A 237 -16.23 3.57 15.67
C ARG A 237 -16.34 3.99 14.21
N TYR A 238 -15.34 3.69 13.38
CA TYR A 238 -15.36 3.98 11.94
C TYR A 238 -16.42 3.13 11.20
N ASN A 239 -16.51 1.82 11.48
CA ASN A 239 -17.52 0.97 10.85
C ASN A 239 -18.93 1.29 11.33
N PHE A 240 -19.11 1.65 12.61
CA PHE A 240 -20.39 2.11 13.14
C PHE A 240 -20.82 3.44 12.50
N ALA A 241 -19.91 4.42 12.43
CA ALA A 241 -20.16 5.70 11.76
C ALA A 241 -20.44 5.52 10.26
N LYS A 242 -19.70 4.65 9.58
CA LYS A 242 -19.91 4.32 8.16
C LYS A 242 -21.23 3.59 7.92
N SER A 243 -21.62 2.69 8.83
CA SER A 243 -22.92 2.01 8.77
C SER A 243 -24.08 2.99 8.98
N ILE A 244 -23.96 3.93 9.92
CA ILE A 244 -24.95 5.01 10.12
C ILE A 244 -25.02 5.90 8.88
N PHE A 245 -23.89 6.29 8.32
CA PHE A 245 -23.84 7.14 7.12
C PHE A 245 -24.45 6.44 5.90
N THR A 246 -24.20 5.13 5.74
CA THR A 246 -24.77 4.32 4.65
C THR A 246 -26.28 4.14 4.85
N MET A 247 -26.75 3.91 6.08
CA MET A 247 -28.19 3.89 6.39
C MET A 247 -28.84 5.25 6.15
N ALA A 248 -28.18 6.37 6.49
CA ALA A 248 -28.68 7.73 6.26
C ALA A 248 -28.80 8.05 4.75
N MET A 249 -27.86 7.57 3.94
CA MET A 249 -27.91 7.73 2.47
C MET A 249 -28.99 6.84 1.82
N LEU A 250 -29.26 5.66 2.38
CA LEU A 250 -30.33 4.75 1.91
C LEU A 250 -31.73 5.17 2.40
N SER A 251 -31.81 6.01 3.43
CA SER A 251 -33.07 6.50 4.00
C SER A 251 -33.43 7.92 3.56
N CYS A 252 -32.62 8.56 2.69
CA CYS A 252 -32.98 9.81 2.05
C CYS A 252 -33.87 9.52 0.83
N PRO A 253 -35.19 9.76 0.88
CA PRO A 253 -36.06 9.51 -0.26
C PRO A 253 -35.88 10.66 -1.24
N THR A 254 -35.50 10.33 -2.47
CA THR A 254 -35.44 11.23 -3.63
C THR A 254 -36.84 11.68 -4.09
N SER A 255 -37.69 12.18 -3.18
CA SER A 255 -39.10 12.51 -3.45
C SER A 255 -39.47 14.00 -3.31
N ILE A 256 -38.51 14.93 -3.29
CA ILE A 256 -38.84 16.37 -3.23
C ILE A 256 -38.54 17.15 -4.53
N ALA A 257 -37.98 16.53 -5.57
CA ALA A 257 -37.56 17.28 -6.77
C ALA A 257 -38.52 17.27 -7.98
N LEU A 258 -39.71 16.64 -7.94
CA LEU A 258 -40.59 16.53 -9.12
C LEU A 258 -42.05 16.98 -8.89
N ARG A 259 -42.27 18.04 -8.12
CA ARG A 259 -43.61 18.64 -8.00
C ARG A 259 -43.64 20.17 -8.01
N LEU A 260 -42.90 20.82 -8.91
CA LEU A 260 -43.09 22.23 -9.24
C LEU A 260 -42.79 22.52 -10.74
N GLN A 261 -43.49 21.85 -11.66
CA GLN A 261 -43.46 22.22 -13.08
C GLN A 261 -44.79 22.01 -13.84
N ARG A 262 -45.93 22.06 -13.16
CA ARG A 262 -47.24 22.24 -13.82
C ARG A 262 -48.14 23.18 -13.03
N VAL A 263 -47.80 24.47 -13.08
CA VAL A 263 -48.77 25.57 -13.01
C VAL A 263 -48.26 26.63 -13.98
N HIS A 264 -48.55 26.44 -15.27
CA HIS A 264 -48.67 27.48 -16.31
C HIS A 264 -48.95 26.78 -17.65
N SER A 265 -50.22 26.45 -17.84
CA SER A 265 -50.91 26.28 -19.12
C SER A 265 -52.40 26.25 -18.82
#